data_AF-A0A534PE87-F1
#
_entry.id   AF-A0A534PE87-F1
#
_cell.length_a   1.000
_cell.length_b   1.000
_cell.length_c   1.000
_cell.angle_alpha   90.00
_cell.angle_beta   90.00
_cell.angle_gamma   90.00
#
_symmetry.space_group_name_H-M   'P 1'
#
loop_
_entity.id
_entity.type
_entity.pdbx_description
1 polymer ?
#
loop_
_entity_poly.entity_id
_entity_poly.type
_entity_poly.pdbx_seq_one_letter_code
_entity_poly.pdbx_strand_id
1 'polypeptide(L)'
;MLRTRILVPAIGQIATFTDFGWVGSRADAVAGLPYTGPVASVGVGVRWIPIPFARAVGRLDVAMGVYPERRVDVSLGGQQFF
;
A
#
# COMPACT_ATOMS: atom_id res chain seq x y z
N MET A 1 -17.61 2.03 -33.51
CA MET A 1 -17.38 1.74 -32.08
C MET A 1 -16.47 2.82 -31.50
N LEU A 2 -17.06 3.85 -30.89
CA LEU A 2 -16.29 4.91 -30.21
C LEU A 2 -15.80 4.33 -28.89
N ARG A 3 -14.52 3.95 -28.83
CA ARG A 3 -13.87 3.47 -27.61
C ARG A 3 -13.58 4.70 -26.74
N THR A 4 -14.59 5.20 -26.04
CA THR A 4 -14.48 6.36 -25.16
C THR A 4 -13.52 6.02 -24.02
N ARG A 5 -12.23 6.33 -24.20
CA ARG A 5 -11.24 6.30 -23.12
C ARG A 5 -11.56 7.45 -22.20
N ILE A 6 -12.36 7.20 -21.17
CA ILE A 6 -12.59 8.17 -20.08
C ILE A 6 -11.27 8.25 -19.29
N LEU A 7 -10.37 9.10 -19.76
CA LEU A 7 -9.17 9.47 -19.02
C LEU A 7 -9.60 10.54 -18.02
N VAL A 8 -9.81 10.13 -16.77
CA VAL A 8 -10.05 11.08 -15.68
C VAL A 8 -8.69 11.68 -15.32
N PRO A 9 -8.50 13.00 -15.48
CA PRO A 9 -7.25 13.63 -15.07
C PRO A 9 -7.11 13.49 -13.54
N ALA A 10 -5.92 13.14 -13.08
CA ALA A 10 -5.63 12.92 -11.67
C ALA A 10 -4.31 13.59 -11.29
N ILE A 11 -4.25 14.17 -10.09
CA ILE A 11 -3.01 14.64 -9.47
C ILE A 11 -2.58 13.56 -8.49
N GLY A 12 -1.33 13.15 -8.53
CA GLY A 12 -0.84 12.11 -7.65
C GLY A 12 0.59 12.29 -7.20
N GLN A 13 0.94 11.54 -6.16
CA GLN A 13 2.28 11.46 -5.60
C GLN A 13 2.72 10.00 -5.63
N ILE A 14 3.97 9.78 -6.05
CA ILE A 14 4.66 8.50 -5.91
C ILE A 14 5.66 8.66 -4.77
N ALA A 15 5.71 7.69 -3.86
CA ALA A 15 6.63 7.68 -2.73
C ALA A 15 7.22 6.28 -2.54
N THR A 16 8.52 6.22 -2.29
CA THR A 16 9.20 5.03 -1.77
C THR A 16 9.20 5.09 -0.23
N PHE A 17 9.06 3.95 0.44
CA PHE A 17 9.06 3.88 1.90
C PHE A 17 9.84 2.67 2.42
N THR A 18 10.26 2.76 3.68
CA THR A 18 10.87 1.68 4.46
C THR A 18 10.20 1.66 5.82
N ASP A 19 9.63 0.52 6.19
CA ASP A 19 8.93 0.35 7.46
C ASP A 19 9.67 -0.62 8.36
N PHE A 20 9.72 -0.31 9.66
CA PHE A 20 10.32 -1.14 10.70
C PHE A 20 9.32 -1.36 11.83
N GLY A 21 9.28 -2.57 12.37
CA GLY A 21 8.42 -2.93 13.49
C GLY A 21 9.03 -4.01 14.36
N TRP A 22 8.33 -4.35 15.44
CA TRP A 22 8.70 -5.45 16.34
C TRP A 22 7.47 -6.30 16.63
N VAL A 23 7.64 -7.61 16.51
CA VAL A 23 6.62 -8.60 16.84
C VAL A 23 6.94 -9.18 18.22
N GLY A 24 6.07 -8.89 19.19
CA GLY A 24 6.13 -9.46 20.54
C GLY A 24 5.62 -10.90 20.60
N SER A 25 5.56 -11.47 21.81
CA SER A 25 5.16 -12.87 22.06
C SER A 25 3.67 -13.14 21.77
N ARG A 26 3.30 -13.11 20.49
CA ARG A 26 2.06 -13.67 19.96
C ARG A 26 2.47 -14.75 18.96
N ALA A 27 1.95 -15.97 19.15
CA ALA A 27 2.10 -17.03 18.16
C ALA A 27 1.53 -16.56 16.80
N ASP A 28 2.20 -16.95 15.71
CA ASP A 28 1.76 -16.77 14.32
C ASP A 28 1.65 -15.34 13.77
N ALA A 29 2.32 -14.37 14.41
CA ALA A 29 2.18 -12.95 14.07
C ALA A 29 2.87 -12.52 12.74
N VAL A 30 3.77 -13.33 12.17
CA VAL A 30 4.39 -13.05 10.87
C VAL A 30 4.09 -14.19 9.91
N ALA A 31 3.16 -13.95 8.98
CA ALA A 31 2.83 -14.90 7.91
C ALA A 31 2.51 -16.34 8.37
N GLY A 32 2.00 -16.52 9.60
CA GLY A 32 1.70 -17.85 10.16
C GLY A 32 2.91 -18.58 10.74
N LEU A 33 4.06 -17.90 10.90
CA LEU A 33 5.24 -18.44 11.56
C LEU A 33 5.28 -18.00 13.04
N PRO A 34 5.70 -18.89 13.96
CA PRO A 34 6.02 -18.52 15.33
C PRO A 34 7.31 -17.69 15.31
N TYR A 35 7.15 -16.37 15.20
CA TYR A 35 8.25 -15.42 15.12
C TYR A 35 8.08 -14.31 16.16
N THR A 36 9.17 -14.01 16.88
CA THR A 36 9.27 -12.88 17.80
C THR A 36 10.59 -12.18 17.49
N GLY A 37 10.52 -10.89 17.21
CA GLY A 37 11.70 -10.14 16.76
C GLY A 37 11.36 -8.96 15.86
N PRO A 38 12.37 -8.32 15.27
CA PRO A 38 12.16 -7.17 14.40
C PRO A 38 11.58 -7.60 13.05
N VAL A 39 10.79 -6.73 12.45
CA VAL A 39 10.27 -6.87 11.08
C VAL A 39 10.67 -5.64 10.27
N ALA A 40 11.01 -5.85 9.01
CA ALA A 40 11.39 -4.78 8.09
C ALA A 40 10.75 -4.99 6.73
N SER A 41 10.27 -3.92 6.11
CA SER A 41 9.75 -3.94 4.74
C SER A 41 10.16 -2.69 3.98
N VAL A 42 10.19 -2.80 2.66
CA VAL A 42 10.38 -1.68 1.73
C VAL A 42 9.25 -1.68 0.71
N GLY A 43 8.88 -0.51 0.20
CA GLY A 43 7.79 -0.46 -0.76
C GLY A 43 7.70 0.83 -1.55
N VAL A 44 6.75 0.84 -2.47
CA VAL A 44 6.37 1.98 -3.29
C VAL A 44 4.87 2.18 -3.18
N GLY A 45 4.46 3.41 -2.91
CA GLY A 45 3.09 3.84 -2.86
C GLY A 45 2.79 4.89 -3.93
N VAL A 46 1.60 4.79 -4.52
CA VAL A 46 1.02 5.82 -5.37
C VAL A 46 -0.26 6.31 -4.72
N ARG A 47 -0.38 7.62 -4.56
CA ARG A 47 -1.62 8.27 -4.10
C ARG A 47 -2.11 9.20 -5.18
N TRP A 48 -3.41 9.24 -5.43
CA TRP A 48 -3.98 10.11 -6.46
C TRP A 48 -5.34 10.68 -6.05
N ILE A 49 -5.64 11.85 -6.60
CA ILE A 49 -6.92 12.54 -6.48
C ILE A 49 -7.44 12.77 -7.90
N PRO A 50 -8.56 12.16 -8.29
CA PRO A 50 -9.18 12.43 -9.58
C PRO A 50 -9.83 13.83 -9.58
N ILE A 51 -9.50 14.64 -10.59
CA ILE A 51 -9.76 16.09 -10.65
C ILE A 51 -11.24 16.48 -10.82
N PRO A 52 -12.21 15.66 -11.27
CA PRO A 52 -13.61 16.06 -11.14
C PRO A 52 -14.20 15.73 -9.76
N PHE A 53 -13.58 14.82 -9.00
CA PHE A 53 -14.14 14.36 -7.74
C PHE A 53 -13.57 15.11 -6.55
N ALA A 54 -12.27 15.46 -6.53
CA ALA A 54 -11.49 16.22 -5.50
C ALA A 54 -11.72 15.86 -4.01
N ARG A 55 -12.70 14.99 -3.76
CA ARG A 55 -13.25 14.47 -2.51
C ARG A 55 -13.04 12.96 -2.46
N ALA A 56 -12.29 12.40 -3.40
CA ALA A 56 -11.90 11.00 -3.43
C ALA A 56 -10.38 10.93 -3.49
N VAL A 57 -9.77 10.10 -2.64
CA VAL A 57 -8.34 9.81 -2.66
C VAL A 57 -8.20 8.32 -2.94
N GLY A 58 -7.44 7.97 -3.98
CA GLY A 58 -7.00 6.62 -4.23
C GLY A 58 -5.58 6.40 -3.71
N ARG A 59 -5.30 5.19 -3.24
CA ARG A 59 -3.99 4.75 -2.78
C ARG A 59 -3.72 3.33 -3.27
N LEU A 60 -2.53 3.12 -3.80
CA LEU A 60 -2.00 1.80 -4.13
C LEU A 60 -0.62 1.69 -3.50
N ASP A 61 -0.40 0.69 -2.64
CA ASP A 61 0.92 0.39 -2.10
C ASP A 61 1.33 -1.02 -2.47
N VAL A 62 2.59 -1.17 -2.85
CA VAL A 62 3.26 -2.46 -3.01
C VAL A 62 4.39 -2.49 -2.00
N ALA A 63 4.32 -3.42 -1.07
CA ALA A 63 5.33 -3.62 -0.03
C ALA A 63 5.98 -5.00 -0.17
N MET A 64 7.27 -5.07 0.12
CA MET A 64 8.03 -6.30 0.19
C MET A 64 8.63 -6.42 1.59
N GLY A 65 8.25 -7.47 2.31
CA GLY A 65 8.94 -7.90 3.52
C GLY A 65 10.41 -8.22 3.19
N VAL A 66 11.32 -7.65 3.95
CA VAL A 66 12.78 -7.89 3.82
C VAL A 66 13.24 -8.86 4.91
N TYR A 67 12.63 -8.78 6.09
CA TYR A 67 12.96 -9.59 7.26
C TYR A 67 11.73 -9.75 8.18
N PRO A 68 11.48 -10.94 8.77
CA PRO A 68 12.23 -12.19 8.60
C PRO A 68 11.93 -12.93 7.29
N GLU A 69 10.83 -12.59 6.63
CA GLU A 69 10.35 -13.29 5.45
C GLU A 69 10.18 -12.34 4.26
N ARG A 70 10.47 -12.87 3.06
CA ARG A 70 10.30 -12.17 1.79
C ARG A 70 8.92 -12.43 1.21
N ARG A 71 7.97 -11.56 1.55
CA ARG A 71 6.61 -11.59 1.04
C ARG A 71 6.26 -10.27 0.36
N VAL A 72 5.56 -10.33 -0.77
CA VAL A 72 5.03 -9.14 -1.45
C VAL A 72 3.55 -9.02 -1.14
N ASP A 73 3.16 -7.85 -0.63
CA ASP A 73 1.77 -7.50 -0.37
C ASP A 73 1.38 -6.27 -1.18
N VAL A 74 0.17 -6.32 -1.74
CA VAL A 74 -0.41 -5.23 -2.54
C VAL A 74 -1.67 -4.75 -1.85
N SER A 75 -1.73 -3.46 -1.55
CA SER A 75 -2.86 -2.81 -0.90
C SER A 75 -3.47 -1.77 -1.84
N LEU A 76 -4.77 -1.88 -2.09
CA LEU A 76 -5.54 -0.88 -2.82
C LEU A 76 -6.59 -0.29 -1.88
N GLY A 77 -6.57 1.02 -1.74
CA GLY A 77 -7.48 1.76 -0.87
C GLY A 77 -8.07 2.97 -1.58
N GLY A 78 -9.26 3.36 -1.13
CA GLY A 78 -9.91 4.59 -1.56
C GLY A 78 -10.71 5.18 -0.41
N GLN A 79 -10.70 6.51 -0.28
CA GLN A 79 -11.51 7.23 0.68
C GLN A 79 -12.29 8.34 -0.01
N GLN A 80 -13.58 8.45 0.31
CA GLN A 80 -14.46 9.53 -0.13
C GLN A 80 -14.82 10.44 1.06
N PHE A 81 -14.78 11.75 0.84
CA PHE A 81 -15.18 12.79 1.79
C PHE A 81 -16.59 13.27 1.45
N PHE A 82 -17.49 13.29 2.45
CA PHE A 82 -18.90 13.71 2.31
C PHE A 82 -19.09 15.16 2.72
#